data_AF-A0A944E4N3-F1
#
_entry.id   AF-A0A944E4N3-F1
#
_cell.length_a   1.000
_cell.length_b   1.000
_cell.length_c   1.000
_cell.angle_alpha   90.00
_cell.angle_beta   90.00
_cell.angle_gamma   90.00
#
_symmetry.space_group_name_H-M   'P 1'
#
loop_
_entity.id
_entity.type
_entity.pdbx_description
1 polymer ?
#
loop_
_entity_poly.entity_id
_entity_poly.type
_entity_poly.pdbx_seq_one_letter_code
_entity_poly.pdbx_strand_id
1 'polypeptide(L)'
;MRPEPPPNVTLGPMAPHIPADIYRQAGGRPFVIVQAAPTPTHSARSYAGPVAVGLGIALALMGFVAAALALFEFALRTAAVVGSLTGPIGVGLGLKIFHPKSK
;
A
#
# COMPACT_ATOMS: atom_id res chain seq x y z
N MET A 1 46.39 38.89 -11.97
CA MET A 1 44.94 39.15 -12.16
C MET A 1 44.18 38.01 -11.51
N ARG A 2 43.37 38.27 -10.48
CA ARG A 2 42.56 37.20 -9.86
C ARG A 2 41.37 36.89 -10.79
N PRO A 3 41.04 35.62 -11.04
CA PRO A 3 39.78 35.28 -11.68
C PRO A 3 38.63 35.81 -10.82
N GLU A 4 37.70 36.53 -11.43
CA GLU A 4 36.42 36.86 -10.81
C GLU A 4 35.71 35.56 -10.41
N PRO A 5 35.08 35.50 -9.21
CA PRO A 5 34.30 34.34 -8.82
C PRO A 5 33.15 34.14 -9.81
N PRO A 6 32.80 32.88 -10.15
CA PRO A 6 31.74 32.60 -11.08
C PRO A 6 30.38 33.12 -10.56
N PRO A 7 29.50 33.62 -11.46
CA PRO A 7 28.19 34.09 -11.07
C PRO A 7 27.35 32.96 -10.46
N ASN A 8 26.71 33.24 -9.33
CA ASN A 8 25.80 32.29 -8.69
C ASN A 8 24.48 32.24 -9.46
N VAL A 9 24.31 31.20 -10.28
CA VAL A 9 23.16 31.02 -11.15
C VAL A 9 22.23 29.94 -10.59
N THR A 10 21.07 30.36 -10.11
CA THR A 10 20.02 29.44 -9.65
C THR A 10 19.08 29.14 -10.82
N LEU A 11 19.15 27.93 -11.37
CA LEU A 11 18.25 27.48 -12.41
C LEU A 11 16.90 27.06 -11.80
N GLY A 12 15.81 27.48 -12.43
CA GLY A 12 14.46 27.16 -11.98
C GLY A 12 14.11 25.67 -12.17
N PRO A 13 13.21 25.11 -11.34
CA PRO A 13 12.91 23.68 -11.30
C PRO A 13 12.13 23.15 -12.51
N MET A 14 11.41 24.00 -13.24
CA MET A 14 10.52 23.55 -14.33
C MET A 14 11.08 23.76 -15.75
N ALA A 15 12.18 24.49 -15.91
CA ALA A 15 12.84 24.66 -17.20
C ALA A 15 14.29 25.13 -16.98
N PRO A 16 15.31 24.28 -17.16
CA PRO A 16 16.71 24.68 -17.13
C PRO A 16 17.09 25.42 -18.42
N HIS A 17 16.26 26.39 -18.83
CA HIS A 17 16.66 27.37 -19.81
C HIS A 17 17.73 28.23 -19.15
N ILE A 18 18.87 28.40 -19.81
CA ILE A 18 19.93 29.29 -19.34
C ILE A 18 19.40 30.72 -19.56
N PRO A 19 19.21 31.54 -18.51
CA PRO A 19 18.82 32.94 -18.68
C PRO A 19 19.72 33.65 -19.71
N ALA A 20 19.11 34.40 -20.63
CA ALA A 20 19.83 35.09 -21.71
C ALA A 20 20.88 36.09 -21.17
N ASP A 21 20.65 36.63 -19.98
CA ASP A 21 21.56 37.55 -19.30
C ASP A 21 22.89 36.90 -18.94
N ILE A 22 22.88 35.61 -18.57
CA ILE A 22 24.11 34.85 -18.27
C ILE A 22 24.91 34.63 -19.54
N TYR A 23 24.24 34.31 -20.66
CA TYR A 23 24.91 34.17 -21.94
C TYR A 23 25.55 35.50 -22.41
N ARG A 24 24.85 36.63 -22.20
CA ARG A 24 25.38 37.96 -22.49
C ARG A 24 26.57 38.32 -21.58
N GLN A 25 26.48 38.01 -20.29
CA GLN A 25 27.56 38.26 -19.33
C GLN A 25 28.82 37.42 -19.60
N ALA A 26 28.64 36.21 -20.14
CA ALA A 26 29.74 35.37 -20.59
C ALA A 26 30.47 35.92 -21.83
N GLY A 27 29.91 36.93 -22.52
CA GLY A 27 30.55 37.59 -23.65
C GLY A 27 30.89 36.65 -24.81
N GLY A 28 30.08 35.61 -25.03
CA GLY A 28 30.32 34.58 -26.03
C GLY A 28 31.42 33.57 -25.68
N ARG A 29 32.00 33.64 -24.47
CA ARG A 29 32.99 32.66 -23.99
C ARG A 29 32.28 31.36 -23.60
N PRO A 30 32.86 30.18 -23.87
CA PRO A 30 32.28 28.91 -23.46
C PRO A 30 32.27 28.80 -21.92
N PHE A 31 31.16 28.31 -21.36
CA PHE A 31 31.02 28.06 -19.93
C PHE A 31 30.26 26.75 -19.69
N VAL A 32 30.45 26.18 -18.50
CA VAL A 32 29.82 24.93 -18.08
C VAL A 32 29.00 25.21 -16.82
N ILE A 33 27.71 24.85 -16.86
CA ILE A 33 26.85 24.88 -15.67
C ILE A 33 26.84 23.47 -15.07
N VAL A 34 27.32 23.34 -13.84
CA VAL A 34 27.25 22.10 -13.08
C VAL A 34 26.02 22.17 -12.18
N GLN A 35 25.00 21.37 -12.49
CA GLN A 35 23.84 21.20 -11.61
C GLN A 35 24.12 20.03 -10.68
N ALA A 36 24.18 20.30 -9.38
CA ALA A 36 24.26 19.25 -8.37
C ALA A 36 22.99 18.40 -8.40
N ALA A 37 23.12 17.09 -8.21
CA ALA A 37 21.96 16.21 -8.09
C ALA A 37 21.06 16.71 -6.95
N PRO A 38 19.74 16.78 -7.15
CA PRO A 38 18.83 17.17 -6.07
C PRO A 38 19.01 16.23 -4.89
N THR A 39 19.08 16.78 -3.69
CA THR A 39 19.11 15.99 -2.46
C THR A 39 17.86 15.12 -2.42
N PRO A 40 17.98 13.80 -2.16
CA PRO A 40 16.81 12.94 -2.06
C PRO A 40 15.90 13.46 -0.96
N THR A 41 14.72 13.93 -1.36
CA THR A 41 13.71 14.55 -0.48
C THR A 41 13.01 13.53 0.41
N HIS A 42 13.06 12.25 0.05
CA HIS A 42 12.37 11.18 0.75
C HIS A 42 13.35 10.38 1.61
N SER A 43 13.27 10.57 2.93
CA SER A 43 13.95 9.69 3.88
C SER A 43 13.28 8.31 3.90
N ALA A 44 14.02 7.24 4.16
CA ALA A 44 13.45 5.89 4.28
C ALA A 44 12.23 5.81 5.25
N ARG A 45 12.15 6.75 6.21
CA ARG A 45 11.05 6.89 7.15
C ARG A 45 9.71 7.24 6.48
N SER A 46 9.69 7.88 5.31
CA SER A 46 8.43 8.20 4.60
C SER A 46 7.70 6.97 4.10
N TYR A 47 8.38 5.83 3.96
CA TYR A 47 7.78 4.56 3.54
C TYR A 47 7.26 3.71 4.69
N ALA A 48 7.60 4.03 5.94
CA ALA A 48 7.19 3.26 7.11
C ALA A 48 5.66 3.29 7.32
N GLY A 49 5.02 4.44 7.08
CA GLY A 49 3.57 4.60 7.22
C GLY A 49 2.78 3.68 6.30
N PRO A 50 2.97 3.75 4.97
CA PRO A 50 2.29 2.86 4.02
C PRO A 50 2.53 1.37 4.29
N VAL A 51 3.76 0.99 4.65
CA VAL A 51 4.10 -0.42 4.97
C VAL A 51 3.36 -0.88 6.23
N ALA A 52 3.33 -0.07 7.28
CA ALA A 52 2.62 -0.40 8.52
C ALA A 52 1.11 -0.58 8.27
N VAL A 53 0.50 0.27 7.44
CA VAL A 53 -0.92 0.14 7.06
C VAL A 53 -1.15 -1.15 6.26
N GLY A 54 -0.30 -1.44 5.27
CA GLY A 54 -0.39 -2.67 4.49
C GLY A 54 -0.29 -3.94 5.36
N LEU A 55 0.67 -3.98 6.28
CA LEU A 55 0.83 -5.08 7.23
C LEU A 55 -0.37 -5.20 8.18
N GLY A 56 -0.90 -4.08 8.68
CA GLY A 56 -2.08 -4.07 9.54
C GLY A 56 -3.30 -4.68 8.85
N ILE A 57 -3.55 -4.32 7.59
CA ILE A 57 -4.66 -4.87 6.79
C ILE A 57 -4.45 -6.36 6.55
N ALA A 58 -3.25 -6.78 6.18
CA ALA A 58 -2.95 -8.19 5.94
C ALA A 58 -3.19 -9.05 7.19
N LEU A 59 -2.72 -8.60 8.35
CA LEU A 59 -2.95 -9.28 9.62
C LEU A 59 -4.42 -9.31 10.02
N ALA A 60 -5.15 -8.21 9.79
CA ALA A 60 -6.58 -8.16 10.05
C ALA A 60 -7.37 -9.17 9.20
N LEU A 61 -7.06 -9.26 7.90
CA LEU A 61 -7.68 -10.24 7.00
C LEU A 61 -7.34 -11.67 7.41
N MET A 62 -6.08 -11.94 7.76
CA MET A 62 -5.67 -13.26 8.24
C MET A 62 -6.42 -13.64 9.52
N GLY A 63 -6.51 -12.72 10.49
CA GLY A 63 -7.25 -12.92 11.73
C GLY A 63 -8.76 -13.13 11.49
N PHE A 64 -9.35 -12.38 10.57
CA PHE A 64 -10.75 -12.53 10.19
C PHE A 64 -11.05 -13.92 9.61
N VAL A 65 -10.21 -14.39 8.69
CA VAL A 65 -10.34 -15.75 8.12
C VAL A 65 -10.16 -16.81 9.20
N ALA A 66 -9.16 -16.67 10.07
CA ALA A 66 -8.95 -17.60 11.17
C ALA A 66 -10.15 -17.64 12.13
N ALA A 67 -10.73 -16.50 12.47
CA ALA A 67 -11.92 -16.41 13.30
C ALA A 67 -13.15 -17.06 12.64
N ALA A 68 -13.34 -16.84 11.33
CA ALA A 68 -14.42 -17.45 10.58
C ALA A 68 -14.30 -19.00 10.56
N LEU A 69 -13.09 -19.51 10.32
CA LEU A 69 -12.81 -20.94 10.36
C LEU A 69 -13.02 -21.53 11.76
N ALA A 70 -12.58 -20.83 12.81
CA ALA A 70 -12.78 -21.27 14.18
C ALA A 70 -14.26 -21.35 14.55
N LEU A 71 -15.07 -20.36 14.13
CA LEU A 71 -16.51 -20.36 14.34
C LEU A 71 -17.18 -21.51 13.58
N PHE A 72 -16.75 -21.76 12.35
CA PHE A 72 -17.29 -22.84 11.52
C PHE A 72 -16.95 -24.22 12.11
N GLU A 73 -15.71 -24.44 12.53
CA GLU A 73 -15.28 -25.67 13.20
C GLU A 73 -16.09 -25.90 14.48
N PHE A 74 -16.26 -24.86 15.30
CA PHE A 74 -17.07 -24.93 16.51
C PHE A 74 -18.54 -25.30 16.19
N ALA A 75 -19.13 -24.69 15.16
CA ALA A 75 -20.49 -24.97 14.73
C ALA A 75 -20.63 -26.42 14.23
N LEU A 76 -19.71 -26.90 13.39
CA LEU A 76 -19.69 -28.26 12.89
C LEU A 76 -19.56 -29.27 14.04
N ARG A 77 -18.65 -29.03 14.97
CA ARG A 77 -18.41 -29.90 16.12
C ARG A 77 -19.65 -29.98 17.01
N THR A 78 -20.32 -28.85 17.21
CA THR A 78 -21.59 -28.78 17.95
C THR A 78 -22.69 -29.52 17.21
N ALA A 79 -22.85 -29.30 15.90
CA ALA A 79 -23.84 -30.00 15.09
C ALA A 79 -23.61 -31.52 15.06
N ALA A 80 -22.35 -31.96 15.00
CA ALA A 80 -21.99 -33.38 15.07
C ALA A 80 -22.33 -33.99 16.44
N VAL A 81 -22.08 -33.27 17.55
CA VAL A 81 -22.48 -33.70 18.90
C VAL A 81 -24.00 -33.76 19.05
N VAL A 82 -24.73 -32.77 18.57
CA VAL A 82 -26.20 -32.76 18.61
C VAL A 82 -26.78 -33.86 17.71
N GLY A 83 -26.21 -34.04 16.52
CA GLY A 83 -26.61 -35.07 15.57
C GLY A 83 -26.36 -36.49 16.10
N SER A 84 -25.23 -36.71 16.80
CA SER A 84 -24.95 -38.00 17.43
C SER A 84 -25.87 -38.27 18.63
N LEU A 85 -26.29 -37.24 19.36
CA LEU A 85 -27.26 -37.34 20.47
C LEU A 85 -28.70 -37.58 19.99
N THR A 86 -29.08 -37.05 18.82
CA THR A 86 -30.46 -37.14 18.30
C THR A 86 -30.69 -38.33 17.34
N GLY A 87 -29.62 -38.97 16.86
CA GLY A 87 -29.70 -40.11 15.96
C GLY A 87 -30.36 -39.80 14.60
N PRO A 88 -30.53 -40.79 13.70
CA PRO A 88 -31.10 -40.59 12.37
C PRO A 88 -32.54 -40.05 12.36
N ILE A 89 -33.26 -40.13 13.49
CA ILE A 89 -34.63 -39.65 13.63
C ILE A 89 -34.70 -38.11 13.67
N GLY A 90 -33.75 -37.44 14.34
CA GLY A 90 -33.69 -35.97 14.40
C GLY A 90 -33.35 -35.33 13.04
N VAL A 91 -32.41 -35.94 12.30
CA VAL A 91 -32.02 -35.49 10.95
C VAL A 91 -33.17 -35.69 9.95
N GLY A 92 -33.91 -36.79 10.05
CA GLY A 92 -35.07 -37.08 9.19
C GLY A 92 -36.24 -36.12 9.39
N LEU A 93 -36.51 -35.68 10.63
CA LEU A 93 -37.54 -34.66 10.90
C LEU A 93 -37.12 -33.27 10.45
N GLY A 94 -35.85 -32.88 10.66
CA GLY A 94 -35.32 -31.61 10.16
C GLY A 94 -35.43 -31.48 8.64
N LEU A 95 -34.96 -32.49 7.89
CA LEU A 95 -35.09 -32.53 6.42
C LEU A 95 -36.55 -32.51 5.93
N LYS A 96 -37.48 -33.09 6.70
CA LYS A 96 -38.91 -33.12 6.38
C LYS A 96 -39.60 -31.78 6.66
N ILE A 97 -39.08 -30.97 7.58
CA ILE A 97 -39.58 -29.61 7.88
C ILE A 97 -39.02 -28.59 6.86
N PHE A 98 -37.78 -28.76 6.40
CA PHE A 98 -37.17 -27.89 5.39
C PHE A 98 -37.53 -28.24 3.94
N HIS A 99 -38.40 -29.23 3.70
CA HIS A 99 -38.88 -29.56 2.35
C HIS A 99 -40.06 -28.64 1.98
N PRO A 100 -39.90 -27.65 1.08
CA PRO A 100 -41.04 -26.91 0.58
C PRO A 100 -41.93 -27.87 -0.21
N LYS A 101 -43.23 -27.87 0.09
CA LYS A 101 -44.21 -28.69 -0.61
C LYS A 101 -44.34 -28.15 -2.05
N SER A 102 -43.65 -28.77 -3.02
CA SER A 102 -43.86 -28.44 -4.43
C SER A 102 -45.30 -28.81 -4.80
N LYS A 103 -46.04 -27.84 -5.36
CA LYS A 103 -47.31 -28.08 -6.05
C LYS A 103 -47.07 -28.80 -7.36
#